data_AF-A0A6I8N1C0-F1
#
_entry.id   AF-A0A6I8N1C0-F1
#
_cell.length_a   1.000
_cell.length_b   1.000
_cell.length_c   1.000
_cell.angle_alpha   90.00
_cell.angle_beta   90.00
_cell.angle_gamma   90.00
#
_symmetry.space_group_name_H-M   'P 1'
#
loop_
_entity.id
_entity.type
_entity.pdbx_description
1 polymer ?
#
loop_
_entity_poly.entity_id
_entity_poly.type
_entity_poly.pdbx_seq_one_letter_code
_entity_poly.pdbx_strand_id
1 'polypeptide(L)'
;MIRDVLGKTFRLVGYTIQYGCIAHCAFEYVGGVVVVPRGHVWLEGDNLQNSTDSRSYGPIPYGLIRGRICLKIWPLSDFGFLRDSPNGYRFPED
;
A
#
# COMPACT_ATOMS: atom_id res chain seq x y z
N MET A 1 21.85 39.17 -21.00
CA MET A 1 20.42 38.87 -21.24
C MET A 1 20.15 37.38 -21.45
N ILE A 2 20.64 36.73 -22.52
CA ILE A 2 20.37 35.29 -22.78
C ILE A 2 20.93 34.36 -21.68
N ARG A 3 22.15 34.62 -21.18
CA ARG A 3 22.79 33.80 -20.12
C ARG A 3 22.05 33.88 -18.78
N ASP A 4 21.46 35.03 -18.46
CA ASP A 4 20.69 35.24 -17.22
C ASP A 4 19.32 34.55 -17.28
N VAL A 5 18.69 34.56 -18.46
CA VAL A 5 17.44 33.84 -18.71
C VAL A 5 17.69 32.34 -18.59
N LEU A 6 18.76 31.82 -19.21
CA LEU A 6 19.12 30.40 -19.13
C LEU A 6 19.38 29.92 -17.69
N GLY A 7 20.08 30.73 -16.88
CA GLY A 7 20.34 30.44 -15.48
C GLY A 7 19.08 30.44 -14.61
N LYS A 8 18.14 31.36 -14.87
CA LYS A 8 16.83 31.40 -14.20
C LYS A 8 15.97 30.19 -14.57
N THR A 9 15.98 29.78 -15.85
CA THR A 9 15.24 28.60 -16.31
C THR A 9 15.78 27.32 -15.69
N PHE A 10 17.11 27.11 -15.66
CA PHE A 10 17.70 25.93 -15.02
C PHE A 10 17.34 25.84 -13.53
N ARG A 11 17.32 26.97 -12.84
CA ARG A 11 16.97 27.04 -11.41
C ARG A 11 15.48 26.73 -11.18
N LEU A 12 14.61 27.21 -12.06
CA LEU A 12 13.17 26.90 -12.01
C LEU A 12 12.91 25.41 -12.27
N VAL A 13 13.57 24.82 -13.27
CA VAL A 13 13.47 23.39 -13.60
C VAL A 13 13.92 22.52 -12.43
N GLY A 14 15.06 22.84 -11.81
CA GLY A 14 15.55 22.13 -10.63
C GLY A 14 14.56 22.20 -9.46
N TYR A 15 13.98 23.37 -9.19
CA TYR A 15 12.94 23.53 -8.18
C TYR A 15 11.69 22.71 -8.47
N THR A 16 11.21 22.69 -9.72
CA THR A 16 10.04 21.87 -10.09
C THR A 16 10.30 20.37 -9.95
N ILE A 17 11.52 19.89 -10.27
CA ILE A 17 11.88 18.48 -10.08
C ILE A 17 11.91 18.15 -8.59
N GLN A 18 12.56 18.99 -7.77
CA GLN A 18 12.67 18.79 -6.33
C GLN A 18 11.31 18.82 -5.62
N TYR A 19 10.45 19.79 -5.94
CA TYR A 19 9.11 19.85 -5.37
C TYR A 19 8.18 18.76 -5.93
N GLY A 20 8.42 18.26 -7.14
CA GLY A 20 7.68 17.15 -7.72
C GLY A 20 7.91 15.83 -6.99
N CYS A 21 9.16 15.49 -6.66
CA CYS A 21 9.43 14.27 -5.87
C CYS A 21 8.96 14.40 -4.42
N ILE A 22 9.03 15.61 -3.81
CA ILE A 22 8.44 15.85 -2.49
C ILE A 22 6.91 15.73 -2.53
N ALA A 23 6.25 16.26 -3.57
CA ALA A 23 4.80 16.15 -3.73
C ALA A 23 4.34 14.71 -3.96
N HIS A 24 5.09 13.90 -4.72
CA HIS A 24 4.82 12.47 -4.90
C HIS A 24 4.89 11.72 -3.56
N CYS A 25 5.95 11.97 -2.77
CA CYS A 25 6.09 11.37 -1.45
C CYS A 25 5.02 11.88 -0.45
N ALA A 26 4.61 13.14 -0.54
CA ALA A 26 3.61 13.72 0.37
C ALA A 26 2.17 13.31 0.02
N PHE A 27 1.84 13.19 -1.27
CA PHE A 27 0.50 12.78 -1.71
C PHE A 27 0.18 11.34 -1.32
N GLU A 28 1.19 10.47 -1.27
CA GLU A 28 1.08 9.11 -0.72
C GLU A 28 0.76 9.08 0.78
N TYR A 29 1.18 10.10 1.55
CA TYR A 29 0.98 10.15 3.01
C TYR A 29 -0.27 10.92 3.48
N VAL A 30 -0.81 11.86 2.69
CA VAL A 30 -1.84 12.81 3.16
C VAL A 30 -3.28 12.31 2.92
N GLY A 31 -3.50 11.34 2.02
CA GLY A 31 -4.85 10.97 1.57
C GLY A 31 -5.59 9.89 2.37
N GLY A 32 -4.93 9.19 3.31
CA GLY A 32 -5.48 7.94 3.86
C GLY A 32 -5.67 6.84 2.80
N VAL A 33 -5.16 7.06 1.59
CA VAL A 33 -5.17 6.14 0.45
C VAL A 33 -3.74 5.70 0.25
N VAL A 34 -3.48 4.40 0.46
CA VAL A 34 -2.16 3.81 0.22
C VAL A 34 -2.20 3.09 -1.13
N VAL A 35 -1.23 3.41 -1.99
CA VAL A 35 -1.08 2.73 -3.28
C VAL A 35 -0.17 1.52 -3.07
N VAL A 36 -0.70 0.32 -3.30
CA VAL A 36 0.09 -0.91 -3.20
C VAL A 36 0.92 -1.09 -4.49
N PRO A 37 2.25 -1.18 -4.41
CA PRO A 37 3.07 -1.41 -5.59
C PRO A 37 2.75 -2.73 -6.28
N ARG A 38 3.00 -2.82 -7.60
CA ARG A 38 2.84 -4.07 -8.33
C ARG A 38 3.69 -5.18 -7.70
N GLY A 39 3.11 -6.38 -7.59
CA GLY A 39 3.75 -7.54 -6.97
C GLY A 39 3.87 -7.47 -5.44
N HIS A 40 3.22 -6.49 -4.80
CA HIS A 40 3.08 -6.41 -3.35
C HIS A 40 1.63 -6.63 -2.92
N VAL A 41 1.43 -6.91 -1.63
CA VAL A 41 0.12 -7.05 -1.00
C VAL A 41 0.02 -6.17 0.24
N TRP A 42 -1.19 -5.70 0.50
CA TRP A 42 -1.55 -5.05 1.76
C TRP A 42 -2.27 -6.05 2.65
N LEU A 43 -1.76 -6.27 3.87
CA LEU A 43 -2.34 -7.21 4.83
C LEU A 43 -2.83 -6.44 6.05
N GLU A 44 -4.06 -6.73 6.48
CA GLU A 44 -4.64 -6.22 7.72
C GLU A 44 -5.15 -7.37 8.57
N GLY A 45 -4.94 -7.28 9.88
CA GLY A 45 -5.51 -8.24 10.82
C GLY A 45 -6.97 -7.92 11.15
N ASP A 46 -7.76 -8.96 11.43
CA ASP A 46 -9.17 -8.80 11.81
C ASP A 46 -9.36 -8.01 13.12
N ASN A 47 -8.39 -8.07 14.04
CA ASN A 47 -8.39 -7.27 15.27
C ASN A 47 -7.60 -5.97 15.08
N LEU A 48 -8.26 -4.96 14.53
CA LEU A 48 -7.67 -3.67 14.16
C LEU A 48 -6.89 -2.97 15.29
N GLN A 49 -7.28 -3.18 16.55
CA GLN A 49 -6.65 -2.54 17.72
C GLN A 49 -5.43 -3.28 18.22
N ASN A 50 -5.28 -4.56 17.88
CA ASN A 50 -4.23 -5.43 18.36
C ASN A 50 -3.66 -6.29 17.22
N SER A 51 -3.24 -5.61 16.16
CA SER A 51 -2.50 -6.23 15.07
C SER A 51 -1.35 -5.33 14.63
N THR A 52 -0.19 -5.96 14.42
CA THR A 52 0.95 -5.34 13.73
C THR A 52 0.88 -5.81 12.29
N ASP A 53 0.45 -4.93 11.39
CA ASP A 53 0.15 -5.26 10.01
C ASP A 53 0.62 -4.16 9.04
N SER A 54 0.18 -4.18 7.78
CA SER A 54 0.67 -3.24 6.77
C SER A 54 0.42 -1.78 7.12
N ARG A 55 -0.51 -1.47 8.04
CA ARG A 55 -0.68 -0.10 8.58
C ARG A 55 0.56 0.39 9.35
N SER A 56 1.39 -0.53 9.86
CA SER A 56 2.62 -0.23 10.60
C SER A 56 3.88 -0.35 9.74
N TYR A 57 3.99 -1.40 8.92
CA TYR A 57 5.22 -1.70 8.15
C TYR A 57 5.08 -1.52 6.63
N GLY A 58 3.91 -1.17 6.13
CA GLY A 58 3.64 -0.98 4.71
C GLY A 58 3.31 -2.27 3.94
N PRO A 59 3.23 -2.19 2.60
CA PRO A 59 2.96 -3.34 1.74
C PRO A 59 4.15 -4.30 1.68
N ILE A 60 3.90 -5.59 1.53
CA ILE A 60 4.94 -6.63 1.48
C ILE A 60 4.99 -7.34 0.13
N PRO A 61 6.15 -7.83 -0.33
CA PRO A 61 6.24 -8.58 -1.58
C PRO A 61 5.36 -9.84 -1.57
N TYR A 62 4.59 -10.06 -2.64
CA TYR A 62 3.71 -11.23 -2.79
C TYR A 62 4.48 -12.56 -2.64
N GLY A 63 5.75 -12.59 -3.06
CA GLY A 63 6.61 -13.78 -2.95
C GLY A 63 6.92 -14.23 -1.51
N LEU A 64 6.60 -13.42 -0.49
CA LEU A 64 6.72 -13.82 0.92
C LEU A 64 5.53 -14.65 1.42
N ILE A 65 4.43 -14.71 0.65
CA ILE A 65 3.25 -15.49 1.01
C ILE A 65 3.57 -16.98 0.88
N ARG A 66 3.43 -17.72 1.99
CA ARG A 66 3.65 -19.17 2.00
C ARG A 66 2.40 -19.99 1.67
N GLY A 67 1.21 -19.46 1.93
CA GLY A 67 -0.05 -20.16 1.68
C GLY A 67 -1.27 -19.39 2.19
N ARG A 68 -2.47 -19.87 1.83
CA ARG A 68 -3.77 -19.33 2.27
C ARG A 68 -4.40 -20.31 3.26
N ILE A 69 -4.95 -19.79 4.35
CA ILE A 69 -5.71 -20.59 5.31
C ILE A 69 -7.08 -20.90 4.68
N CYS A 70 -7.40 -22.18 4.52
CA CYS A 70 -8.63 -22.64 3.88
C CYS A 70 -9.53 -23.47 4.80
N LEU A 71 -9.00 -24.00 5.91
CA LEU A 71 -9.70 -24.92 6.80
C LEU A 71 -9.47 -24.54 8.26
N LYS A 72 -10.55 -24.53 9.03
CA LYS A 72 -10.55 -24.40 10.48
C LYS A 72 -10.77 -25.77 11.10
N ILE A 73 -9.78 -26.25 11.86
CA ILE A 73 -9.82 -27.59 12.48
C ILE A 73 -10.41 -27.53 13.90
N TRP A 74 -10.22 -26.42 14.62
CA TRP A 74 -10.63 -26.24 16.02
C TRP A 74 -11.25 -24.84 16.25
N PRO A 75 -12.22 -24.68 17.17
CA PRO A 75 -12.90 -25.70 17.98
C PRO A 75 -13.74 -26.67 17.13
N LEU A 76 -13.93 -27.91 17.60
CA LEU A 76 -14.69 -28.94 16.87
C LEU A 76 -16.13 -28.51 16.55
N SER A 77 -16.70 -27.63 17.37
CA SER A 77 -18.02 -27.03 17.13
C SER A 77 -18.07 -26.12 15.91
N ASP A 78 -16.92 -25.68 15.40
CA ASP A 78 -16.78 -24.77 14.27
C ASP A 78 -15.74 -25.32 13.27
N PHE A 79 -15.69 -26.66 13.15
CA PHE A 79 -14.89 -27.34 12.14
C PHE A 79 -15.49 -27.11 10.75
N GLY A 80 -14.66 -26.66 9.81
CA GLY A 80 -15.11 -26.48 8.43
C GLY A 80 -14.18 -25.62 7.59
N PHE A 81 -14.51 -25.49 6.31
CA PHE A 81 -13.82 -24.60 5.39
C PHE A 81 -14.04 -23.15 5.79
N LEU A 82 -12.97 -22.35 5.71
CA LEU A 82 -13.09 -20.90 5.87
C LEU A 82 -13.89 -20.36 4.70
N ARG A 83 -14.93 -19.59 5.02
CA ARG A 83 -15.70 -18.84 4.04
C ARG A 83 -14.82 -17.75 3.44
N ASP A 84 -15.17 -17.31 2.24
CA ASP A 84 -14.52 -16.13 1.67
C ASP A 84 -14.69 -14.93 2.59
N SER A 85 -13.69 -14.05 2.54
CA SER A 85 -13.69 -12.84 3.36
C SER A 85 -14.96 -12.07 3.08
N PRO A 86 -15.74 -11.68 4.11
CA PRO A 86 -16.90 -10.83 3.90
C PRO A 86 -16.50 -9.51 3.25
N ASN A 87 -15.23 -9.08 3.36
CA ASN A 87 -14.70 -7.90 2.67
C ASN A 87 -14.34 -8.12 1.19
N GLY A 88 -14.70 -9.27 0.58
CA GLY A 88 -14.38 -9.56 -0.82
C GLY A 88 -14.89 -8.51 -1.81
N TYR A 89 -16.01 -7.85 -1.52
CA TYR A 89 -16.54 -6.75 -2.32
C TYR A 89 -15.72 -5.46 -2.27
N ARG A 90 -14.76 -5.34 -1.32
CA ARG A 90 -13.94 -4.13 -1.17
C ARG A 90 -12.92 -3.98 -2.30
N PHE A 91 -12.59 -5.07 -2.99
CA PHE A 91 -11.63 -5.10 -4.08
C PHE A 91 -12.29 -5.78 -5.28
N PRO A 92 -12.53 -5.08 -6.40
CA PRO A 92 -12.93 -5.72 -7.65
C PRO A 92 -11.91 -6.81 -8.00
N GLU A 93 -12.39 -8.03 -8.25
CA GLU A 93 -11.57 -9.08 -8.84
C GLU A 93 -11.39 -8.76 -10.33
N ASP A 94 -10.33 -8.03 -10.67
CA ASP A 94 -9.87 -7.79 -12.04
C ASP A 94 -8.72 -8.75 -12.41
#